data_AF-A0A8J6SGZ4-F1
#
_entry.id   AF-A0A8J6SGZ4-F1
#
_cell.length_a   1.000
_cell.length_b   1.000
_cell.length_c   1.000
_cell.angle_alpha   90.00
_cell.angle_beta   90.00
_cell.angle_gamma   90.00
#
_symmetry.space_group_name_H-M   'P 1'
#
loop_
_entity.id
_entity.type
_entity.pdbx_description
1 polymer ?
#
loop_
_entity_poly.entity_id
_entity_poly.type
_entity_poly.pdbx_seq_one_letter_code
_entity_poly.pdbx_strand_id
1 'polypeptide(L)'
;MSYRERGWLSAVSLGLKPQPNRAIRLKQTSCTNKPWRLEIAAIQTKSAQPDLRQVEGFEAHAGRFYLSRRGFNRPVENAARYQLKPTKNFLKSIRFNKLNLLASESILRQNGNEEEDLPSVGKGLGKDGLIKTESRNLLLVSFYLLLVAFFFSAPKAAKAVSIDQQLTIPLNNGTQTTDREDADALLRLGGQEEQKGNLEKAIPYWLQALELYQRIGDKEAIGLTYDFLGITYGKLGRYIEAEDALRRRLAVARDRQDFQGQIYGLNNLGTVLLQRSAVDAAIVSFSEAARIAQSIKSLPGEGLSLSNLGLATASAGDYYQAIKRYEEALIFRRRGDDPLGEANTQNNLGDAYLATEKYRDSLLAYRAAQRLGRQTRDRSTQIRAIDGQVAIYSRLRQYPVAFELLDQRLTLAQESQNLRQELRTLALLAQLYQASGNNPTAQTFYERAIILARSLGDQQQEAFLINDLAQIRFTRAK
;
A
#
# COMPACT_ATOMS: atom_id res chain seq x y z
N MET A 1 15.36 -5.57 -19.72
CA MET A 1 15.72 -4.17 -19.41
C MET A 1 14.60 -3.54 -18.59
N SER A 2 14.82 -3.29 -17.29
CA SER A 2 14.28 -2.12 -16.59
C SER A 2 15.21 -1.82 -15.40
N TYR A 3 15.82 -0.65 -15.43
CA TYR A 3 16.66 -0.11 -14.37
C TYR A 3 15.72 0.68 -13.44
N ARG A 4 15.13 0.06 -12.40
CA ARG A 4 14.63 0.78 -11.21
C ARG A 4 14.15 -0.05 -10.02
N GLU A 5 14.14 -1.39 -10.08
CA GLU A 5 13.90 -2.21 -8.86
C GLU A 5 15.11 -2.29 -7.91
N ARG A 6 16.23 -1.63 -8.24
CA ARG A 6 17.48 -1.62 -7.45
C ARG A 6 17.74 -0.34 -6.64
N GLY A 7 16.69 0.43 -6.33
CA GLY A 7 16.84 1.75 -5.69
C GLY A 7 16.91 1.81 -4.16
N TRP A 8 16.51 0.76 -3.42
CA TRP A 8 16.34 0.88 -1.95
C TRP A 8 17.08 -0.15 -1.09
N LEU A 9 17.96 -0.99 -1.67
CA LEU A 9 18.69 -2.01 -0.92
C LEU A 9 20.23 -1.87 -0.88
N SER A 10 20.86 -0.80 -1.40
CA SER A 10 22.34 -0.70 -1.38
C SER A 10 22.97 0.42 -0.55
N ALA A 11 22.20 1.22 0.20
CA ALA A 11 22.81 2.20 1.12
C ALA A 11 23.33 1.56 2.43
N VAL A 12 22.91 0.34 2.75
CA VAL A 12 23.20 -0.33 4.03
C VAL A 12 24.48 -1.18 3.97
N SER A 13 24.98 -1.52 2.78
CA SER A 13 26.15 -2.41 2.63
C SER A 13 27.52 -1.71 2.76
N LEU A 14 27.58 -0.40 3.06
CA LEU A 14 28.85 0.35 3.20
C LEU A 14 29.07 1.00 4.57
N GLY A 15 28.18 0.85 5.55
CA GLY A 15 28.39 1.37 6.91
C GLY A 15 28.57 2.89 7.02
N LEU A 16 28.23 3.65 5.98
CA LEU A 16 28.30 5.12 6.00
C LEU A 16 27.06 5.71 6.66
N LYS A 17 27.24 6.49 7.72
CA LYS A 17 26.16 7.25 8.36
C LYS A 17 25.66 8.34 7.40
N PRO A 18 24.35 8.46 7.14
CA PRO A 18 23.81 9.64 6.48
C PRO A 18 23.87 10.83 7.45
N GLN A 19 24.48 11.93 7.00
CA GLN A 19 24.41 13.24 7.67
C GLN A 19 23.24 14.02 7.07
N PRO A 20 22.37 14.64 7.89
CA PRO A 20 21.30 15.50 7.36
C PRO A 20 21.95 16.74 6.71
N ASN A 21 21.49 17.09 5.49
CA ASN A 21 21.89 18.25 4.68
C ASN A 21 23.15 18.17 3.78
N ARG A 22 23.57 16.98 3.32
CA ARG A 22 24.54 16.89 2.19
C ARG A 22 24.06 15.94 1.11
N ALA A 23 23.74 16.47 -0.07
CA ALA A 23 23.59 15.66 -1.28
C ALA A 23 24.99 15.34 -1.84
N ILE A 24 25.29 14.05 -2.01
CA ILE A 24 26.52 13.59 -2.68
C ILE A 24 26.21 13.45 -4.16
N ARG A 25 26.87 14.24 -5.02
CA ARG A 25 26.77 14.11 -6.47
C ARG A 25 28.08 13.57 -7.03
N LEU A 26 28.07 12.33 -7.52
CA LEU A 26 29.20 11.78 -8.27
C LEU A 26 29.11 12.27 -9.72
N LYS A 27 30.16 12.91 -10.22
CA LYS A 27 30.27 13.33 -11.61
C LYS A 27 31.39 12.53 -12.27
N GLN A 28 31.11 11.87 -13.38
CA GLN A 28 32.11 11.19 -14.18
C GLN A 28 32.78 12.21 -15.09
N THR A 29 34.08 12.43 -14.92
CA THR A 29 34.93 13.13 -15.90
C THR A 29 35.82 12.10 -16.58
N SER A 30 35.78 12.05 -17.90
CA SER A 30 36.29 10.97 -18.73
C SER A 30 37.82 10.87 -18.79
N CYS A 31 38.27 9.62 -19.01
CA CYS A 31 39.46 9.16 -19.74
C CYS A 31 40.84 9.66 -19.27
N THR A 32 41.52 8.83 -18.46
CA THR A 32 42.86 8.22 -18.71
C THR A 32 43.39 7.58 -17.41
N ASN A 33 44.24 6.54 -17.54
CA ASN A 33 44.77 5.65 -16.48
C ASN A 33 45.42 6.36 -15.26
N LYS A 34 44.63 6.84 -14.29
CA LYS A 34 45.08 7.19 -12.92
C LYS A 34 43.99 6.85 -11.88
N PRO A 35 44.37 6.56 -10.61
CA PRO A 35 43.42 6.15 -9.57
C PRO A 35 42.38 7.23 -9.25
N TRP A 36 41.17 6.79 -8.89
CA TRP A 36 40.02 7.61 -8.54
C TRP A 36 40.36 8.67 -7.48
N ARG A 37 40.19 9.95 -7.81
CA ARG A 37 40.12 11.02 -6.81
C ARG A 37 38.66 11.29 -6.46
N LEU A 38 38.36 11.25 -5.16
CA LEU A 38 37.05 11.59 -4.62
C LEU A 38 37.01 13.12 -4.42
N GLU A 39 36.31 13.86 -5.28
CA GLU A 39 36.01 15.27 -5.02
C GLU A 39 34.64 15.40 -4.34
N ILE A 40 34.65 15.84 -3.08
CA ILE A 40 33.45 16.17 -2.32
C ILE A 40 33.11 17.62 -2.60
N ALA A 41 32.27 17.89 -3.60
CA ALA A 41 31.72 19.23 -3.80
C ALA A 41 30.56 19.46 -2.83
N ALA A 42 30.74 20.37 -1.86
CA ALA A 42 29.65 20.85 -1.01
C ALA A 42 28.75 21.80 -1.82
N ILE A 43 27.52 21.40 -2.11
CA ILE A 43 26.51 22.33 -2.63
C ILE A 43 25.90 23.07 -1.43
N GLN A 44 26.31 24.32 -1.22
CA GLN A 44 25.56 25.25 -0.38
C GLN A 44 24.34 25.74 -1.17
N THR A 45 23.14 25.46 -0.67
CA THR A 45 21.94 26.20 -1.10
C THR A 45 22.09 27.65 -0.64
N LYS A 46 22.08 28.59 -1.60
CA LYS A 46 22.16 30.03 -1.36
C LYS A 46 21.04 30.48 -0.40
N SER A 47 21.41 30.82 0.83
CA SER A 47 20.80 31.92 1.58
C SER A 47 21.82 32.48 2.59
N ALA A 48 22.18 33.75 2.39
CA ALA A 48 23.08 34.61 3.19
C ALA A 48 24.62 34.44 3.02
N GLN A 49 25.30 35.59 2.99
CA GLN A 49 26.68 35.91 2.56
C GLN A 49 27.81 35.45 3.53
N PRO A 50 29.11 35.57 3.14
CA PRO A 50 30.17 34.61 3.48
C PRO A 50 31.05 35.03 4.66
N ASP A 51 31.71 34.05 5.27
CA ASP A 51 33.00 34.29 5.93
C ASP A 51 33.99 33.16 5.57
N LEU A 52 35.07 33.57 4.92
CA LEU A 52 36.18 32.74 4.46
C LEU A 52 37.15 32.48 5.62
N ARG A 53 37.35 31.23 6.06
CA ARG A 53 38.66 30.78 6.60
C ARG A 53 38.95 29.30 6.32
N GLN A 54 40.06 29.12 5.61
CA GLN A 54 41.05 28.04 5.60
C GLN A 54 40.64 26.61 5.19
N VAL A 55 41.31 26.20 4.11
CA VAL A 55 41.50 24.84 3.60
C VAL A 55 42.58 24.16 4.45
N GLU A 56 42.30 22.97 4.96
CA GLU A 56 43.33 21.98 5.31
C GLU A 56 42.99 20.65 4.62
N GLY A 57 43.87 20.22 3.74
CA GLY A 57 43.76 18.95 3.01
C GLY A 57 44.23 17.78 3.86
N PHE A 58 43.68 16.59 3.62
CA PHE A 58 44.23 15.34 4.14
C PHE A 58 44.31 14.29 3.03
N GLU A 59 45.54 13.86 2.75
CA GLU A 59 45.85 12.62 2.04
C GLU A 59 45.82 11.46 3.03
N ALA A 60 45.25 10.31 2.64
CA ALA A 60 45.30 9.09 3.43
C ALA A 60 46.01 7.98 2.64
N HIS A 61 47.18 7.59 3.13
CA HIS A 61 47.87 6.33 2.80
C HIS A 61 47.56 5.26 3.86
N ALA A 62 47.86 4.02 3.49
CA ALA A 62 47.51 2.75 4.12
C ALA A 62 47.61 2.65 5.67
N GLY A 63 46.63 1.95 6.27
CA GLY A 63 46.85 1.06 7.42
C GLY A 63 46.79 1.65 8.84
N ARG A 64 45.70 1.31 9.55
CA ARG A 64 45.47 1.36 11.03
C ARG A 64 45.57 2.74 11.72
N PHE A 65 44.62 3.07 12.62
CA PHE A 65 44.81 3.12 14.08
C PHE A 65 43.70 3.84 14.89
N TYR A 66 43.56 3.33 16.13
CA TYR A 66 43.03 3.77 17.44
C TYR A 66 42.11 5.00 17.66
N LEU A 67 41.21 4.80 18.64
CA LEU A 67 40.55 5.83 19.45
C LEU A 67 41.55 6.61 20.30
N SER A 68 41.41 7.94 20.33
CA SER A 68 42.01 8.80 21.35
C SER A 68 41.04 9.95 21.69
N ARG A 69 40.76 10.10 22.99
CA ARG A 69 40.00 11.19 23.62
C ARG A 69 40.99 12.17 24.26
N ARG A 70 40.80 13.47 24.04
CA ARG A 70 41.13 14.63 24.91
C ARG A 70 40.47 15.86 24.25
N GLY A 71 39.78 16.78 24.90
CA GLY A 71 39.42 17.00 26.30
C GLY A 71 38.93 18.45 26.39
N PHE A 72 37.80 18.70 27.06
CA PHE A 72 37.60 19.91 27.87
C PHE A 72 36.50 19.60 28.89
N ASN A 73 36.91 19.58 30.16
CA ASN A 73 36.09 19.56 31.36
C ASN A 73 35.72 21.01 31.71
N ARG A 74 34.48 21.27 32.16
CA ARG A 74 34.17 21.53 33.58
C ARG A 74 32.65 21.75 33.83
N PRO A 75 32.19 21.62 35.09
CA PRO A 75 30.87 21.10 35.45
C PRO A 75 29.97 22.12 36.17
N VAL A 76 28.68 21.81 36.31
CA VAL A 76 27.89 22.17 37.50
C VAL A 76 26.90 21.03 37.81
N GLU A 77 27.02 20.48 39.01
CA GLU A 77 26.08 19.59 39.68
C GLU A 77 24.96 20.40 40.36
N ASN A 78 23.73 19.85 40.34
CA ASN A 78 22.74 19.76 41.43
C ASN A 78 21.33 19.61 40.82
N ALA A 79 20.74 18.42 40.85
CA ALA A 79 19.99 17.85 41.96
C ALA A 79 18.51 18.25 41.95
N ALA A 80 17.66 17.38 41.40
CA ALA A 80 16.31 17.12 41.91
C ALA A 80 15.89 15.70 41.51
N ARG A 81 16.10 14.77 42.44
CA ARG A 81 15.41 13.48 42.51
C ARG A 81 13.94 13.74 42.84
N TYR A 82 13.00 13.09 42.16
CA TYR A 82 11.81 12.52 42.81
C TYR A 82 11.30 11.32 42.01
N GLN A 83 11.31 10.14 42.64
CA GLN A 83 10.57 8.96 42.24
C GLN A 83 9.60 8.60 43.38
N LEU A 84 8.30 8.49 43.02
CA LEU A 84 7.27 7.53 43.49
C LEU A 84 6.88 7.60 44.99
N LYS A 85 5.63 7.45 45.46
CA LYS A 85 4.36 6.82 45.02
C LYS A 85 3.31 7.14 46.16
N PRO A 86 2.19 6.41 46.30
CA PRO A 86 0.83 6.61 45.78
C PRO A 86 -0.18 7.17 46.82
N THR A 87 -1.42 7.49 46.43
CA THR A 87 -2.57 7.35 47.35
C THR A 87 -3.88 7.10 46.59
N LYS A 88 -4.58 6.05 47.03
CA LYS A 88 -5.93 5.62 46.66
C LYS A 88 -6.97 6.45 47.41
N ASN A 89 -8.09 6.74 46.74
CA ASN A 89 -9.48 6.57 47.19
C ASN A 89 -10.37 6.91 45.95
N PHE A 90 -11.12 6.01 45.29
CA PHE A 90 -12.16 5.06 45.75
C PHE A 90 -13.30 5.86 46.42
N LEU A 91 -14.58 5.93 46.00
CA LEU A 91 -15.47 5.08 45.20
C LEU A 91 -16.78 5.87 44.92
N LYS A 92 -17.42 5.61 43.76
CA LYS A 92 -18.88 5.48 43.47
C LYS A 92 -19.08 5.90 41.99
N SER A 93 -19.52 5.06 41.05
CA SER A 93 -20.27 3.81 41.12
C SER A 93 -19.81 2.82 40.04
N ILE A 94 -19.60 1.59 40.48
CA ILE A 94 -19.21 0.39 39.74
C ILE A 94 -20.45 -0.51 39.67
N ARG A 95 -20.56 -1.30 38.58
CA ARG A 95 -21.25 -2.61 38.37
C ARG A 95 -22.44 -2.60 37.41
N PHE A 96 -22.65 -3.59 36.54
CA PHE A 96 -22.03 -4.92 36.29
C PHE A 96 -22.14 -5.13 34.75
N ASN A 97 -21.06 -5.39 34.00
CA ASN A 97 -20.58 -6.73 33.56
C ASN A 97 -21.63 -7.51 32.73
N LYS A 98 -21.40 -7.82 31.44
CA LYS A 98 -20.53 -8.88 30.87
C LYS A 98 -21.34 -10.13 30.52
N LEU A 99 -21.09 -10.63 29.31
CA LEU A 99 -21.30 -11.98 28.77
C LEU A 99 -22.62 -12.32 28.05
N ASN A 100 -22.41 -12.64 26.76
CA ASN A 100 -22.81 -13.85 26.05
C ASN A 100 -23.94 -13.79 25.00
N LEU A 101 -23.50 -13.95 23.74
CA LEU A 101 -24.09 -14.84 22.74
C LEU A 101 -24.65 -16.12 23.39
N LEU A 102 -25.89 -16.50 23.04
CA LEU A 102 -26.24 -17.74 22.33
C LEU A 102 -27.74 -18.04 22.48
N ALA A 103 -28.26 -18.72 21.46
CA ALA A 103 -29.46 -19.57 21.44
C ALA A 103 -30.84 -18.89 21.42
N SER A 104 -31.36 -18.71 20.22
CA SER A 104 -32.79 -18.85 19.93
C SER A 104 -33.08 -20.31 19.58
N GLU A 105 -33.70 -21.08 20.48
CA GLU A 105 -34.39 -22.33 20.12
C GLU A 105 -35.42 -22.76 21.17
N SER A 106 -36.70 -22.72 20.77
CA SER A 106 -37.78 -23.66 21.09
C SER A 106 -38.43 -23.73 22.49
N ILE A 107 -39.69 -24.23 22.50
CA ILE A 107 -40.50 -24.81 23.62
C ILE A 107 -41.35 -23.77 24.40
N LEU A 108 -42.70 -23.79 24.52
CA LEU A 108 -43.84 -24.72 24.34
C LEU A 108 -45.14 -23.86 24.23
N ARG A 109 -46.16 -24.13 23.39
CA ARG A 109 -47.28 -25.08 23.58
C ARG A 109 -47.93 -25.07 24.98
N GLN A 110 -49.11 -24.47 25.14
CA GLN A 110 -50.38 -25.15 25.43
C GLN A 110 -51.50 -24.21 25.95
N ASN A 111 -52.71 -24.47 25.44
CA ASN A 111 -54.05 -24.32 26.04
C ASN A 111 -54.55 -22.89 26.35
N GLY A 112 -55.78 -22.47 26.04
CA GLY A 112 -56.97 -23.13 25.55
C GLY A 112 -58.20 -22.32 26.01
N ASN A 113 -59.16 -22.10 25.10
CA ASN A 113 -60.62 -21.94 25.24
C ASN A 113 -61.21 -20.85 26.17
N GLU A 114 -62.09 -20.00 25.61
CA GLU A 114 -63.55 -19.87 25.93
C GLU A 114 -63.80 -18.85 27.06
N GLU A 115 -64.87 -18.08 27.19
CA GLU A 115 -66.01 -17.62 26.38
C GLU A 115 -66.63 -16.44 27.19
N GLU A 116 -67.32 -15.52 26.52
CA GLU A 116 -68.47 -14.73 27.00
C GLU A 116 -68.44 -13.70 28.18
N ASP A 117 -69.28 -12.67 27.94
CA ASP A 117 -70.07 -11.83 28.86
C ASP A 117 -69.56 -10.50 29.45
N LEU A 118 -70.10 -9.42 28.86
CA LEU A 118 -70.51 -8.13 29.46
C LEU A 118 -71.70 -8.35 30.43
N PRO A 119 -72.07 -7.46 31.40
CA PRO A 119 -72.14 -6.01 31.19
C PRO A 119 -71.97 -5.06 32.42
N SER A 120 -72.00 -3.75 32.09
CA SER A 120 -72.76 -2.68 32.79
C SER A 120 -72.02 -1.51 33.47
N VAL A 121 -72.23 -0.33 32.83
CA VAL A 121 -72.59 1.00 33.40
C VAL A 121 -71.54 1.84 34.14
N GLY A 122 -71.25 3.02 33.58
CA GLY A 122 -70.67 4.16 34.30
C GLY A 122 -70.25 5.33 33.41
N LYS A 123 -71.14 6.31 33.23
CA LYS A 123 -71.05 7.51 32.39
C LYS A 123 -69.81 8.41 32.69
N GLY A 124 -69.27 9.05 31.64
CA GLY A 124 -68.37 10.20 31.77
C GLY A 124 -67.82 10.72 30.44
N LEU A 125 -68.56 11.60 29.77
CA LEU A 125 -68.17 12.31 28.55
C LEU A 125 -66.97 13.25 28.81
N GLY A 126 -65.87 13.06 28.09
CA GLY A 126 -64.78 14.03 27.94
C GLY A 126 -64.33 14.08 26.48
N LYS A 127 -64.89 15.04 25.72
CA LYS A 127 -64.68 15.20 24.26
C LYS A 127 -63.28 15.73 23.86
N ASP A 128 -62.34 15.83 24.79
CA ASP A 128 -60.96 16.29 24.51
C ASP A 128 -59.96 15.13 24.30
N GLY A 129 -60.42 13.88 24.45
CA GLY A 129 -59.62 12.67 24.21
C GLY A 129 -59.66 12.15 22.78
N LEU A 130 -60.69 12.44 21.99
CA LEU A 130 -60.87 11.82 20.67
C LEU A 130 -60.01 12.46 19.57
N ILE A 131 -59.83 13.78 19.60
CA ILE A 131 -59.03 14.49 18.57
C ILE A 131 -57.53 14.21 18.74
N LYS A 132 -57.06 14.03 19.98
CA LYS A 132 -55.64 13.77 20.28
C LYS A 132 -55.23 12.30 20.07
N THR A 133 -56.20 11.39 20.08
CA THR A 133 -55.95 9.95 19.90
C THR A 133 -56.03 9.56 18.42
N GLU A 134 -56.95 10.15 17.65
CA GLU A 134 -56.94 10.00 16.19
C GLU A 134 -55.70 10.65 15.55
N SER A 135 -55.25 11.82 16.03
CA SER A 135 -54.03 12.46 15.51
C SER A 135 -52.77 11.65 15.83
N ARG A 136 -52.71 11.01 17.02
CA ARG A 136 -51.60 10.12 17.39
C ARG A 136 -51.63 8.82 16.58
N ASN A 137 -52.81 8.26 16.31
CA ASN A 137 -52.95 7.08 15.47
C ASN A 137 -52.64 7.40 13.99
N LEU A 138 -53.01 8.57 13.47
CA LEU A 138 -52.60 9.02 12.14
C LEU A 138 -51.09 9.24 12.05
N LEU A 139 -50.47 9.85 13.07
CA LEU A 139 -49.02 10.04 13.13
C LEU A 139 -48.27 8.70 13.28
N LEU A 140 -48.80 7.76 14.05
CA LEU A 140 -48.23 6.41 14.20
C LEU A 140 -48.38 5.60 12.91
N VAL A 141 -49.53 5.64 12.23
CA VAL A 141 -49.75 4.97 10.94
C VAL A 141 -48.91 5.63 9.84
N SER A 142 -48.79 6.95 9.84
CA SER A 142 -47.88 7.72 8.96
C SER A 142 -46.42 7.34 9.17
N PHE A 143 -45.98 7.23 10.43
CA PHE A 143 -44.63 6.84 10.79
C PHE A 143 -44.35 5.36 10.47
N TYR A 144 -45.35 4.49 10.64
CA TYR A 144 -45.27 3.07 10.28
C TYR A 144 -45.24 2.89 8.76
N LEU A 145 -46.02 3.66 7.99
CA LEU A 145 -45.97 3.69 6.53
C LEU A 145 -44.64 4.25 6.01
N LEU A 146 -44.07 5.26 6.68
CA LEU A 146 -42.72 5.77 6.37
C LEU A 146 -41.62 4.76 6.71
N LEU A 147 -41.74 4.02 7.81
CA LEU A 147 -40.80 2.96 8.18
C LEU A 147 -40.90 1.75 7.24
N VAL A 148 -42.11 1.34 6.86
CA VAL A 148 -42.33 0.28 5.87
C VAL A 148 -41.83 0.74 4.49
N ALA A 149 -42.10 1.99 4.08
CA ALA A 149 -41.52 2.55 2.87
C ALA A 149 -39.99 2.57 2.93
N PHE A 150 -39.37 2.92 4.06
CA PHE A 150 -37.91 2.92 4.23
C PHE A 150 -37.29 1.52 4.23
N PHE A 151 -38.00 0.48 4.70
CA PHE A 151 -37.57 -0.91 4.63
C PHE A 151 -37.76 -1.53 3.24
N PHE A 152 -38.76 -1.08 2.46
CA PHE A 152 -38.97 -1.50 1.07
C PHE A 152 -38.21 -0.64 0.04
N SER A 153 -37.74 0.55 0.43
CA SER A 153 -36.93 1.47 -0.38
C SER A 153 -35.48 1.58 0.09
N ALA A 154 -35.04 0.74 1.04
CA ALA A 154 -33.62 0.59 1.31
C ALA A 154 -32.96 0.23 -0.02
N PRO A 155 -32.01 1.04 -0.55
CA PRO A 155 -31.29 0.63 -1.74
C PRO A 155 -30.67 -0.71 -1.38
N LYS A 156 -31.09 -1.78 -2.07
CA LYS A 156 -30.29 -3.00 -2.07
C LYS A 156 -28.88 -2.50 -2.36
N ALA A 157 -27.97 -2.68 -1.40
CA ALA A 157 -26.57 -2.39 -1.65
C ALA A 157 -26.27 -3.17 -2.93
N ALA A 158 -26.15 -2.44 -4.04
CA ALA A 158 -25.83 -3.04 -5.31
C ALA A 158 -24.47 -3.63 -5.06
N LYS A 159 -24.41 -4.95 -4.86
CA LYS A 159 -23.15 -5.66 -4.86
C LYS A 159 -22.45 -5.18 -6.11
N ALA A 160 -21.28 -4.56 -5.96
CA ALA A 160 -20.48 -4.18 -7.11
C ALA A 160 -20.38 -5.43 -7.96
N VAL A 161 -21.02 -5.36 -9.12
CA VAL A 161 -21.06 -6.42 -10.11
C VAL A 161 -19.61 -6.74 -10.41
N SER A 162 -19.22 -8.03 -10.46
CA SER A 162 -17.82 -8.37 -10.76
C SER A 162 -17.41 -7.72 -12.09
N ILE A 163 -16.13 -7.40 -12.29
CA ILE A 163 -15.65 -6.83 -13.56
C ILE A 163 -16.14 -7.68 -14.75
N ASP A 164 -16.16 -9.01 -14.60
CA ASP A 164 -16.67 -9.95 -15.61
C ASP A 164 -18.17 -9.77 -15.90
N GLN A 165 -18.97 -9.43 -14.88
CA GLN A 165 -20.39 -9.16 -15.05
C GLN A 165 -20.67 -7.72 -15.50
N GLN A 166 -19.77 -6.75 -15.24
CA GLN A 166 -19.87 -5.38 -15.77
C GLN A 166 -19.54 -5.36 -17.27
N LEU A 167 -18.61 -6.22 -17.71
CA LEU A 167 -18.27 -6.44 -19.12
C LEU A 167 -19.41 -7.09 -19.93
N THR A 168 -20.43 -7.65 -19.27
CA THR A 168 -21.57 -8.34 -19.93
C THR A 168 -22.89 -7.58 -19.84
N ILE A 169 -22.93 -6.39 -19.21
CA ILE A 169 -24.09 -5.50 -19.31
C ILE A 169 -24.00 -4.79 -20.66
N PRO A 170 -24.94 -4.99 -21.61
CA PRO A 170 -24.98 -4.19 -22.82
C PRO A 170 -25.24 -2.73 -22.43
N LEU A 171 -24.20 -1.89 -22.53
CA LEU A 171 -24.26 -0.45 -22.29
C LEU A 171 -24.99 0.21 -23.46
N ASN A 172 -26.31 0.34 -23.29
CA ASN A 172 -27.22 1.26 -23.95
C ASN A 172 -27.42 1.16 -25.48
N ASN A 173 -28.69 1.02 -25.86
CA ASN A 173 -29.23 0.98 -27.21
C ASN A 173 -29.21 2.39 -27.85
N GLY A 174 -28.10 2.76 -28.52
CA GLY A 174 -28.01 4.03 -29.24
C GLY A 174 -27.24 4.01 -30.55
N THR A 175 -26.22 3.16 -30.68
CA THR A 175 -25.43 3.04 -31.93
C THR A 175 -24.76 1.66 -31.98
N GLN A 176 -25.48 0.64 -32.44
CA GLN A 176 -24.87 -0.58 -32.98
C GLN A 176 -24.27 -0.24 -34.35
N THR A 177 -23.16 0.49 -34.36
CA THR A 177 -22.29 0.56 -35.54
C THR A 177 -21.33 -0.61 -35.46
N THR A 178 -21.05 -1.27 -36.59
CA THR A 178 -19.98 -2.28 -36.70
C THR A 178 -18.69 -1.83 -36.00
N ASP A 179 -18.36 -0.55 -36.10
CA ASP A 179 -17.20 0.07 -35.46
C ASP A 179 -17.19 -0.05 -33.92
N ARG A 180 -18.34 -0.06 -33.23
CA ARG A 180 -18.41 -0.23 -31.77
C ARG A 180 -18.14 -1.68 -31.40
N GLU A 181 -18.75 -2.62 -32.11
CA GLU A 181 -18.57 -4.05 -31.88
C GLU A 181 -17.12 -4.47 -32.16
N ASP A 182 -16.53 -3.93 -33.22
CA ASP A 182 -15.11 -4.12 -33.57
C ASP A 182 -14.20 -3.55 -32.48
N ALA A 183 -14.49 -2.34 -31.97
CA ALA A 183 -13.75 -1.73 -30.88
C ALA A 183 -13.80 -2.56 -29.59
N ASP A 184 -15.00 -3.03 -29.21
CA ASP A 184 -15.18 -3.88 -28.03
C ASP A 184 -14.45 -5.21 -28.18
N ALA A 185 -14.42 -5.79 -29.39
CA ALA A 185 -13.66 -7.01 -29.67
C ALA A 185 -12.15 -6.79 -29.50
N LEU A 186 -11.61 -5.70 -30.04
CA LEU A 186 -10.21 -5.31 -29.87
C LEU A 186 -9.87 -5.04 -28.39
N LEU A 187 -10.75 -4.36 -27.66
CA LEU A 187 -10.57 -4.11 -26.23
C LEU A 187 -10.42 -5.42 -25.44
N ARG A 188 -11.28 -6.41 -25.74
CA ARG A 188 -11.21 -7.75 -25.14
C ARG A 188 -9.94 -8.51 -25.54
N LEU A 189 -9.51 -8.45 -26.79
CA LEU A 189 -8.26 -9.08 -27.23
C LEU A 189 -7.04 -8.52 -26.50
N GLY A 190 -6.97 -7.20 -26.32
CA GLY A 190 -5.94 -6.58 -25.50
C GLY A 190 -5.98 -7.06 -24.05
N GLY A 191 -7.17 -7.15 -23.45
CA GLY A 191 -7.35 -7.70 -22.09
C GLY A 191 -6.91 -9.16 -21.97
N GLN A 192 -7.17 -10.00 -22.98
CA GLN A 192 -6.71 -11.39 -23.00
C GLN A 192 -5.18 -11.50 -23.08
N GLU A 193 -4.52 -10.68 -23.89
CA GLU A 193 -3.06 -10.66 -23.94
C GLU A 193 -2.45 -10.16 -22.61
N GLU A 194 -3.08 -9.18 -21.96
CA GLU A 194 -2.67 -8.72 -20.63
C GLU A 194 -2.78 -9.82 -19.58
N GLN A 195 -3.90 -10.58 -19.57
CA GLN A 195 -4.10 -11.72 -18.67
C GLN A 195 -3.06 -12.83 -18.88
N LYS A 196 -2.59 -13.03 -20.11
CA LYS A 196 -1.47 -13.94 -20.43
C LYS A 196 -0.10 -13.39 -20.05
N GLY A 197 -0.03 -12.14 -19.57
CA GLY A 197 1.22 -11.43 -19.26
C GLY A 197 1.91 -10.82 -20.47
N ASN A 198 1.29 -10.86 -21.66
CA ASN A 198 1.84 -10.32 -22.90
C ASN A 198 1.53 -8.82 -23.05
N LEU A 199 2.02 -8.02 -22.10
CA LEU A 199 1.72 -6.59 -22.00
C LEU A 199 2.03 -5.80 -23.28
N GLU A 200 3.14 -6.09 -23.96
CA GLU A 200 3.50 -5.43 -25.23
C GLU A 200 2.52 -5.76 -26.37
N LYS A 201 1.90 -6.95 -26.35
CA LYS A 201 0.91 -7.35 -27.37
C LYS A 201 -0.48 -6.77 -27.09
N ALA A 202 -0.80 -6.45 -25.85
CA ALA A 202 -2.08 -5.85 -25.48
C ALA A 202 -2.22 -4.42 -26.04
N ILE A 203 -1.14 -3.65 -26.05
CA ILE A 203 -1.09 -2.24 -26.47
C ILE A 203 -1.67 -1.99 -27.88
N PRO A 204 -1.22 -2.68 -28.96
CA PRO A 204 -1.73 -2.42 -30.29
C PRO A 204 -3.23 -2.67 -30.42
N TYR A 205 -3.78 -3.68 -29.74
CA TYR A 205 -5.23 -3.92 -29.73
C TYR A 205 -6.00 -2.76 -29.11
N TRP A 206 -5.53 -2.25 -27.96
CA TRP A 206 -6.16 -1.12 -27.30
C TRP A 206 -6.00 0.20 -28.07
N LEU A 207 -4.89 0.42 -28.77
CA LEU A 207 -4.74 1.59 -29.64
C LEU A 207 -5.70 1.56 -30.83
N GLN A 208 -5.95 0.38 -31.43
CA GLN A 208 -6.95 0.23 -32.49
C GLN A 208 -8.37 0.43 -31.96
N ALA A 209 -8.70 -0.14 -30.79
CA ALA A 209 -9.99 0.09 -30.13
C ALA A 209 -10.22 1.58 -29.84
N LEU A 210 -9.19 2.26 -29.33
CA LEU A 210 -9.22 3.69 -29.03
C LEU A 210 -9.53 4.54 -30.27
N GLU A 211 -8.96 4.22 -31.43
CA GLU A 211 -9.24 4.92 -32.68
C GLU A 211 -10.72 4.80 -33.08
N LEU A 212 -11.28 3.59 -32.98
CA LEU A 212 -12.69 3.35 -33.28
C LEU A 212 -13.62 4.06 -32.30
N TYR A 213 -13.34 3.99 -30.98
CA TYR A 213 -14.11 4.72 -29.98
C TYR A 213 -14.04 6.24 -30.19
N GLN A 214 -12.89 6.78 -30.60
CA GLN A 214 -12.74 8.19 -30.98
C GLN A 214 -13.59 8.56 -32.19
N ARG A 215 -13.63 7.70 -33.22
CA ARG A 215 -14.43 7.92 -34.44
C ARG A 215 -15.92 7.99 -34.14
N ILE A 216 -16.42 7.10 -33.29
CA ILE A 216 -17.84 7.07 -32.91
C ILE A 216 -18.18 8.03 -31.75
N GLY A 217 -17.18 8.69 -31.17
CA GLY A 217 -17.36 9.66 -30.09
C GLY A 217 -17.73 9.05 -28.73
N ASP A 218 -17.42 7.77 -28.47
CA ASP A 218 -17.71 7.14 -27.18
C ASP A 218 -16.68 7.57 -26.12
N LYS A 219 -16.96 8.70 -25.47
CA LYS A 219 -16.12 9.24 -24.40
C LYS A 219 -15.90 8.27 -23.24
N GLU A 220 -16.86 7.39 -22.93
CA GLU A 220 -16.71 6.45 -21.82
C GLU A 220 -15.65 5.41 -22.13
N ALA A 221 -15.80 4.77 -23.29
CA ALA A 221 -14.88 3.75 -23.77
C ALA A 221 -13.48 4.33 -24.02
N ILE A 222 -13.37 5.54 -24.61
CA ILE A 222 -12.10 6.26 -24.76
C ILE A 222 -11.39 6.40 -23.40
N GLY A 223 -12.12 6.79 -22.36
CA GLY A 223 -11.58 6.89 -21.01
C GLY A 223 -11.03 5.55 -20.52
N LEU A 224 -11.86 4.51 -20.53
CA LEU A 224 -11.46 3.16 -20.12
C LEU A 224 -10.23 2.66 -20.87
N THR A 225 -10.16 2.84 -22.18
CA THR A 225 -9.01 2.41 -22.99
C THR A 225 -7.72 3.15 -22.62
N TYR A 226 -7.81 4.46 -22.33
CA TYR A 226 -6.65 5.21 -21.82
C TYR A 226 -6.18 4.73 -20.45
N ASP A 227 -7.07 4.26 -19.58
CA ASP A 227 -6.68 3.70 -18.28
C ASP A 227 -5.90 2.39 -18.46
N PHE A 228 -6.37 1.49 -19.33
CA PHE A 228 -5.64 0.26 -19.68
C PHE A 228 -4.25 0.52 -20.25
N LEU A 229 -4.16 1.48 -21.19
CA LEU A 229 -2.88 1.91 -21.77
C LEU A 229 -1.96 2.51 -20.69
N GLY A 230 -2.48 3.42 -19.86
CA GLY A 230 -1.73 4.08 -18.80
C GLY A 230 -1.13 3.09 -17.79
N ILE A 231 -1.95 2.17 -17.29
CA ILE A 231 -1.51 1.11 -16.36
C ILE A 231 -0.47 0.21 -17.03
N THR A 232 -0.70 -0.21 -18.27
CA THR A 232 0.17 -1.17 -18.96
C THR A 232 1.52 -0.56 -19.35
N TYR A 233 1.54 0.67 -19.84
CA TYR A 233 2.78 1.42 -20.02
C TYR A 233 3.53 1.57 -18.69
N GLY A 234 2.82 1.83 -17.58
CA GLY A 234 3.40 1.86 -16.25
C GLY A 234 4.07 0.54 -15.85
N LYS A 235 3.39 -0.60 -16.06
CA LYS A 235 3.92 -1.96 -15.80
C LYS A 235 5.17 -2.26 -16.65
N LEU A 236 5.24 -1.73 -17.87
CA LEU A 236 6.39 -1.88 -18.77
C LEU A 236 7.54 -0.89 -18.47
N GLY A 237 7.36 0.05 -17.54
CA GLY A 237 8.33 1.11 -17.23
C GLY A 237 8.35 2.25 -18.26
N ARG A 238 7.38 2.29 -19.18
CA ARG A 238 7.19 3.32 -20.21
C ARG A 238 6.46 4.52 -19.61
N TYR A 239 7.09 5.16 -18.62
CA TYR A 239 6.42 6.12 -17.75
C TYR A 239 5.98 7.41 -18.44
N ILE A 240 6.60 7.78 -19.57
CA ILE A 240 6.20 8.97 -20.34
C ILE A 240 4.86 8.70 -21.03
N GLU A 241 4.74 7.55 -21.71
CA GLU A 241 3.50 7.14 -22.37
C GLU A 241 2.38 6.84 -21.36
N ALA A 242 2.75 6.28 -20.20
CA ALA A 242 1.81 6.07 -19.10
C ALA A 242 1.21 7.40 -18.60
N GLU A 243 2.06 8.41 -18.41
CA GLU A 243 1.62 9.73 -17.98
C GLU A 243 0.70 10.40 -19.03
N ASP A 244 1.04 10.35 -20.32
CA ASP A 244 0.19 10.91 -21.39
C ASP A 244 -1.20 10.25 -21.40
N ALA A 245 -1.26 8.92 -21.38
CA ALA A 245 -2.52 8.19 -21.36
C ALA A 245 -3.37 8.53 -20.13
N LEU A 246 -2.77 8.59 -18.94
CA LEU A 246 -3.48 8.92 -17.70
C LEU A 246 -3.98 10.37 -17.67
N ARG A 247 -3.24 11.32 -18.25
CA ARG A 247 -3.70 12.70 -18.41
C ARG A 247 -4.89 12.81 -19.36
N ARG A 248 -4.88 12.05 -20.46
CA ARG A 248 -6.02 11.97 -21.40
C ARG A 248 -7.24 11.32 -20.75
N ARG A 249 -7.06 10.23 -19.98
CA ARG A 249 -8.13 9.66 -19.15
C ARG A 249 -8.71 10.71 -18.21
N LEU A 250 -7.86 11.45 -17.50
CA LEU A 250 -8.31 12.47 -16.55
C LEU A 250 -9.10 13.59 -17.23
N ALA A 251 -8.70 14.02 -18.44
CA ALA A 251 -9.45 14.99 -19.22
C ALA A 251 -10.87 14.49 -19.56
N VAL A 252 -11.00 13.23 -19.99
CA VAL A 252 -12.29 12.58 -20.23
C VAL A 252 -13.13 12.50 -18.96
N ALA A 253 -12.53 12.12 -17.83
CA ALA A 253 -13.24 12.01 -16.56
C ALA A 253 -13.74 13.37 -16.06
N ARG A 254 -12.98 14.45 -16.29
CA ARG A 254 -13.39 15.82 -15.96
C ARG A 254 -14.54 16.31 -16.83
N ASP A 255 -14.45 16.11 -18.14
CA ASP A 255 -15.52 16.48 -19.09
C ASP A 255 -16.86 15.80 -18.76
N ARG A 256 -16.80 14.55 -18.29
CA ARG A 256 -17.97 13.78 -17.87
C ARG A 256 -18.40 13.99 -16.42
N GLN A 257 -17.69 14.82 -15.66
CA GLN A 257 -17.88 14.96 -14.20
C GLN A 257 -17.84 13.61 -13.45
N ASP A 258 -17.07 12.65 -13.96
CA ASP A 258 -16.84 11.34 -13.35
C ASP A 258 -15.81 11.49 -12.22
N PHE A 259 -16.30 11.86 -11.04
CA PHE A 259 -15.44 12.11 -9.88
C PHE A 259 -14.69 10.86 -9.40
N GLN A 260 -15.28 9.66 -9.55
CA GLN A 260 -14.60 8.41 -9.22
C GLN A 260 -13.44 8.15 -10.18
N GLY A 261 -13.67 8.29 -11.48
CA GLY A 261 -12.62 8.21 -12.51
C GLY A 261 -11.52 9.22 -12.31
N GLN A 262 -11.85 10.44 -11.86
CA GLN A 262 -10.85 11.45 -11.49
C GLN A 262 -9.99 11.00 -10.30
N ILE A 263 -10.59 10.46 -9.23
CA ILE A 263 -9.85 9.97 -8.05
C ILE A 263 -8.88 8.86 -8.46
N TYR A 264 -9.34 7.84 -9.18
CA TYR A 264 -8.47 6.74 -9.61
C TYR A 264 -7.39 7.20 -10.60
N GLY A 265 -7.77 8.00 -11.60
CA GLY A 265 -6.83 8.54 -12.58
C GLY A 265 -5.73 9.40 -11.97
N LEU A 266 -6.07 10.27 -11.02
CA LEU A 266 -5.10 11.08 -10.28
C LEU A 266 -4.18 10.24 -9.39
N ASN A 267 -4.68 9.15 -8.79
CA ASN A 267 -3.85 8.22 -8.02
C ASN A 267 -2.90 7.41 -8.92
N ASN A 268 -3.37 6.95 -10.08
CA ASN A 268 -2.51 6.28 -11.06
C ASN A 268 -1.44 7.24 -11.59
N LEU A 269 -1.83 8.47 -11.93
CA LEU A 269 -0.91 9.52 -12.40
C LEU A 269 0.15 9.84 -11.34
N GLY A 270 -0.26 10.04 -10.08
CA GLY A 270 0.67 10.29 -8.98
C GLY A 270 1.68 9.15 -8.81
N THR A 271 1.24 7.90 -8.96
CA THR A 271 2.12 6.73 -8.88
C THR A 271 3.15 6.72 -10.01
N VAL A 272 2.74 7.00 -11.25
CA VAL A 272 3.66 7.13 -12.40
C VAL A 272 4.65 8.29 -12.19
N LEU A 273 4.18 9.42 -11.65
CA LEU A 273 5.05 10.56 -11.33
C LEU A 273 6.11 10.22 -10.28
N LEU A 274 5.75 9.44 -9.24
CA LEU A 274 6.75 8.90 -8.30
C LEU A 274 7.75 7.99 -8.99
N GLN A 275 7.32 7.13 -9.92
CA GLN A 275 8.22 6.29 -10.70
C GLN A 275 9.13 7.08 -11.63
N ARG A 276 8.79 8.34 -11.94
CA ARG A 276 9.67 9.31 -12.62
C ARG A 276 10.49 10.17 -11.67
N SER A 277 10.38 9.96 -10.35
CA SER A 277 11.00 10.78 -9.30
C SER A 277 10.50 12.24 -9.30
N ALA A 278 9.31 12.50 -9.85
CA ALA A 278 8.61 13.78 -9.80
C ALA A 278 7.74 13.85 -8.54
N VAL A 279 8.38 13.87 -7.37
CA VAL A 279 7.71 13.72 -6.06
C VAL A 279 6.69 14.84 -5.80
N ASP A 280 7.05 16.11 -6.05
CA ASP A 280 6.14 17.24 -5.81
C ASP A 280 4.89 17.17 -6.69
N ALA A 281 5.05 16.78 -7.96
CA ALA A 281 3.93 16.61 -8.88
C ALA A 281 3.02 15.45 -8.45
N ALA A 282 3.58 14.37 -7.91
CA ALA A 282 2.80 13.27 -7.36
C ALA A 282 2.00 13.71 -6.13
N ILE A 283 2.60 14.48 -5.21
CA ILE A 283 1.91 15.05 -4.04
C ILE A 283 0.72 15.90 -4.48
N VAL A 284 0.89 16.75 -5.50
CA VAL A 284 -0.22 17.57 -6.06
C VAL A 284 -1.33 16.67 -6.59
N SER A 285 -1.00 15.65 -7.38
CA SER A 285 -1.98 14.72 -7.96
C SER A 285 -2.77 13.97 -6.88
N PHE A 286 -2.08 13.39 -5.89
CA PHE A 286 -2.74 12.69 -4.80
C PHE A 286 -3.56 13.61 -3.88
N SER A 287 -3.10 14.85 -3.67
CA SER A 287 -3.83 15.85 -2.87
C SER A 287 -5.12 16.26 -3.57
N GLU A 288 -5.10 16.40 -4.90
CA GLU A 288 -6.30 16.64 -5.68
C GLU A 288 -7.28 15.46 -5.58
N ALA A 289 -6.79 14.24 -5.70
CA ALA A 289 -7.61 13.04 -5.55
C ALA A 289 -8.27 12.95 -4.17
N ALA A 290 -7.51 13.23 -3.10
CA ALA A 290 -8.01 13.25 -1.73
C ALA A 290 -9.11 14.30 -1.54
N ARG A 291 -8.93 15.50 -2.10
CA ARG A 291 -9.93 16.58 -2.01
C ARG A 291 -11.23 16.21 -2.73
N ILE A 292 -11.13 15.61 -3.92
CA ILE A 292 -12.30 15.13 -4.66
C ILE A 292 -13.00 14.04 -3.87
N ALA A 293 -12.26 13.03 -3.39
CA ALA A 293 -12.81 11.94 -2.59
C ALA A 293 -13.55 12.44 -1.34
N GLN A 294 -12.98 13.41 -0.62
CA GLN A 294 -13.62 14.05 0.51
C GLN A 294 -14.91 14.78 0.11
N SER A 295 -14.89 15.53 -1.00
CA SER A 295 -16.06 16.31 -1.45
C SER A 295 -17.27 15.43 -1.77
N ILE A 296 -17.03 14.23 -2.31
CA ILE A 296 -18.08 13.25 -2.63
C ILE A 296 -18.26 12.20 -1.51
N LYS A 297 -17.56 12.34 -0.38
CA LYS A 297 -17.58 11.44 0.78
C LYS A 297 -17.26 9.98 0.41
N SER A 298 -16.32 9.77 -0.51
CA SER A 298 -15.88 8.44 -0.93
C SER A 298 -14.85 7.87 0.03
N LEU A 299 -15.30 7.03 0.97
CA LEU A 299 -14.39 6.35 1.92
C LEU A 299 -13.27 5.56 1.20
N PRO A 300 -13.53 4.77 0.14
CA PRO A 300 -12.46 4.09 -0.58
C PRO A 300 -11.47 5.07 -1.24
N GLY A 301 -11.98 6.15 -1.83
CA GLY A 301 -11.16 7.19 -2.47
C GLY A 301 -10.29 7.96 -1.49
N GLU A 302 -10.81 8.27 -0.30
CA GLU A 302 -10.05 8.95 0.76
C GLU A 302 -8.94 8.03 1.29
N GLY A 303 -9.27 6.78 1.60
CA GLY A 303 -8.28 5.79 2.04
C GLY A 303 -7.18 5.52 1.00
N LEU A 304 -7.52 5.53 -0.29
CA LEU A 304 -6.56 5.42 -1.39
C LEU A 304 -5.64 6.61 -1.49
N SER A 305 -6.22 7.80 -1.59
CA SER A 305 -5.47 9.03 -1.84
C SER A 305 -4.57 9.39 -0.65
N LEU A 306 -5.04 9.19 0.59
CA LEU A 306 -4.24 9.41 1.79
C LEU A 306 -3.07 8.42 1.91
N SER A 307 -3.31 7.14 1.59
CA SER A 307 -2.23 6.13 1.59
C SER A 307 -1.16 6.51 0.55
N ASN A 308 -1.56 6.93 -0.64
CA ASN A 308 -0.62 7.36 -1.67
C ASN A 308 0.08 8.70 -1.36
N LEU A 309 -0.59 9.63 -0.66
CA LEU A 309 0.08 10.80 -0.08
C LEU A 309 1.15 10.40 0.93
N GLY A 310 0.86 9.41 1.77
CA GLY A 310 1.86 8.81 2.66
C GLY A 310 3.06 8.27 1.89
N LEU A 311 2.83 7.59 0.77
CA LEU A 311 3.89 7.07 -0.10
C LEU A 311 4.75 8.19 -0.69
N ALA A 312 4.13 9.23 -1.23
CA ALA A 312 4.86 10.36 -1.78
C ALA A 312 5.65 11.13 -0.71
N THR A 313 5.07 11.28 0.48
CA THR A 313 5.71 11.94 1.64
C THR A 313 6.90 11.13 2.14
N ALA A 314 6.78 9.81 2.21
CA ALA A 314 7.89 8.91 2.54
C ALA A 314 8.99 8.98 1.46
N SER A 315 8.62 9.07 0.18
CA SER A 315 9.57 9.26 -0.92
C SER A 315 10.29 10.62 -0.86
N ALA A 316 9.70 11.63 -0.25
CA ALA A 316 10.35 12.91 0.05
C ALA A 316 11.27 12.85 1.29
N GLY A 317 11.28 11.74 2.02
CA GLY A 317 12.09 11.50 3.22
C GLY A 317 11.41 11.86 4.54
N ASP A 318 10.19 12.41 4.53
CA ASP A 318 9.45 12.74 5.75
C ASP A 318 8.61 11.54 6.23
N TYR A 319 9.29 10.57 6.85
CA TYR A 319 8.63 9.36 7.35
C TYR A 319 7.64 9.62 8.48
N TYR A 320 7.83 10.68 9.28
CA TYR A 320 6.90 11.00 10.38
C TYR A 320 5.56 11.49 9.87
N GLN A 321 5.55 12.35 8.84
CA GLN A 321 4.31 12.77 8.21
C GLN A 321 3.69 11.63 7.39
N ALA A 322 4.51 10.80 6.73
CA ALA A 322 4.01 9.60 6.04
C ALA A 322 3.25 8.67 7.00
N ILE A 323 3.79 8.40 8.19
CA ILE A 323 3.12 7.60 9.23
C ILE A 323 1.73 8.16 9.54
N LYS A 324 1.61 9.48 9.79
CA LYS A 324 0.30 10.09 10.07
C LYS A 324 -0.69 9.91 8.93
N ARG A 325 -0.24 10.06 7.68
CA ARG A 325 -1.09 9.88 6.48
C ARG A 325 -1.54 8.44 6.33
N TYR A 326 -0.68 7.47 6.59
CA TYR A 326 -1.06 6.06 6.57
C TYR A 326 -2.04 5.73 7.69
N GLU A 327 -1.82 6.22 8.91
CA GLU A 327 -2.74 6.03 10.04
C GLU A 327 -4.14 6.61 9.74
N GLU A 328 -4.18 7.81 9.15
CA GLU A 328 -5.41 8.44 8.68
C GLU A 328 -6.08 7.58 7.59
N ALA A 329 -5.33 7.13 6.59
CA ALA A 329 -5.82 6.26 5.52
C ALA A 329 -6.43 4.96 6.06
N LEU A 330 -5.82 4.33 7.08
CA LEU A 330 -6.32 3.09 7.69
C LEU A 330 -7.72 3.26 8.31
N ILE A 331 -8.05 4.44 8.83
CA ILE A 331 -9.39 4.72 9.34
C ILE A 331 -10.42 4.60 8.19
N PHE A 332 -10.12 5.20 7.04
CA PHE A 332 -11.01 5.16 5.89
C PHE A 332 -11.08 3.78 5.23
N ARG A 333 -9.95 3.07 5.09
CA ARG A 333 -9.92 1.71 4.55
C ARG A 333 -10.77 0.74 5.38
N ARG A 334 -10.70 0.83 6.70
CA ARG A 334 -11.53 0.01 7.61
C ARG A 334 -13.01 0.36 7.51
N ARG A 335 -13.34 1.65 7.50
CA ARG A 335 -14.74 2.10 7.39
C ARG A 335 -15.35 1.77 6.02
N GLY A 336 -14.53 1.74 4.99
CA GLY A 336 -14.93 1.37 3.62
C GLY A 336 -14.90 -0.13 3.33
N ASP A 337 -14.65 -1.00 4.33
CA ASP A 337 -14.52 -2.45 4.19
C ASP A 337 -13.55 -2.87 3.06
N ASP A 338 -12.36 -2.25 3.06
CA ASP A 338 -11.30 -2.50 2.08
C ASP A 338 -10.09 -3.19 2.72
N PRO A 339 -10.17 -4.51 2.99
CA PRO A 339 -9.10 -5.25 3.65
C PRO A 339 -7.83 -5.33 2.79
N LEU A 340 -7.94 -5.31 1.47
CA LEU A 340 -6.80 -5.34 0.56
C LEU A 340 -6.03 -4.01 0.59
N GLY A 341 -6.74 -2.88 0.49
CA GLY A 341 -6.16 -1.56 0.63
C GLY A 341 -5.64 -1.29 2.05
N GLU A 342 -6.29 -1.83 3.08
CA GLU A 342 -5.77 -1.81 4.45
C GLU A 342 -4.43 -2.55 4.52
N ALA A 343 -4.34 -3.76 4.00
CA ALA A 343 -3.12 -4.56 4.05
C ALA A 343 -1.93 -3.89 3.34
N ASN A 344 -2.18 -3.30 2.18
CA ASN A 344 -1.19 -2.51 1.45
C ASN A 344 -0.71 -1.29 2.24
N THR A 345 -1.65 -0.58 2.87
CA THR A 345 -1.35 0.59 3.70
C THR A 345 -0.56 0.18 4.96
N GLN A 346 -0.87 -0.98 5.55
CA GLN A 346 -0.11 -1.54 6.68
C GLN A 346 1.33 -1.89 6.29
N ASN A 347 1.56 -2.45 5.09
CA ASN A 347 2.92 -2.68 4.60
C ASN A 347 3.69 -1.36 4.45
N ASN A 348 3.07 -0.34 3.84
CA ASN A 348 3.70 0.98 3.69
C ASN A 348 3.98 1.64 5.06
N LEU A 349 3.08 1.49 6.02
CA LEU A 349 3.25 1.96 7.39
C LEU A 349 4.40 1.21 8.09
N GLY A 350 4.49 -0.11 7.89
CA GLY A 350 5.60 -0.94 8.36
C GLY A 350 6.94 -0.44 7.85
N ASP A 351 7.03 -0.11 6.55
CA ASP A 351 8.24 0.45 5.93
C ASP A 351 8.62 1.80 6.55
N ALA A 352 7.64 2.69 6.78
CA ALA A 352 7.89 3.99 7.40
C ALA A 352 8.33 3.87 8.87
N TYR A 353 7.76 2.92 9.62
CA TYR A 353 8.23 2.61 10.97
C TYR A 353 9.63 2.00 10.97
N LEU A 354 9.95 1.16 10.00
CA LEU A 354 11.29 0.59 9.84
C LEU A 354 12.33 1.69 9.56
N ALA A 355 12.00 2.63 8.67
CA ALA A 355 12.87 3.76 8.33
C ALA A 355 13.12 4.71 9.52
N THR A 356 12.21 4.75 10.49
CA THR A 356 12.36 5.51 11.75
C THR A 356 12.89 4.65 12.91
N GLU A 357 13.36 3.43 12.61
CA GLU A 357 13.89 2.44 13.57
C GLU A 357 12.90 2.03 14.69
N LYS A 358 11.60 2.25 14.48
CA LYS A 358 10.53 1.81 15.38
C LYS A 358 10.17 0.35 15.10
N TYR A 359 11.11 -0.56 15.37
CA TYR A 359 10.99 -1.97 15.00
C TYR A 359 9.74 -2.67 15.54
N ARG A 360 9.31 -2.34 16.77
CA ARG A 360 8.11 -2.92 17.37
C ARG A 360 6.85 -2.57 16.57
N ASP A 361 6.67 -1.28 16.25
CA ASP A 361 5.50 -0.79 15.53
C ASP A 361 5.51 -1.28 14.08
N SER A 362 6.69 -1.33 13.46
CA SER A 362 6.89 -1.92 12.14
C SER A 362 6.47 -3.39 12.08
N LEU A 363 6.91 -4.21 13.04
CA LEU A 363 6.50 -5.62 13.13
C LEU A 363 4.99 -5.78 13.33
N LEU A 364 4.34 -4.91 14.12
CA LEU A 364 2.89 -4.92 14.29
C LEU A 364 2.16 -4.62 12.97
N ALA A 365 2.62 -3.61 12.23
CA ALA A 365 2.07 -3.25 10.94
C ALA A 365 2.24 -4.37 9.91
N TYR A 366 3.44 -4.95 9.76
CA TYR A 366 3.66 -6.08 8.85
C TYR A 366 2.83 -7.31 9.22
N ARG A 367 2.70 -7.66 10.51
CA ARG A 367 1.84 -8.78 10.93
C ARG A 367 0.37 -8.52 10.61
N ALA A 368 -0.09 -7.27 10.75
CA ALA A 368 -1.44 -6.89 10.33
C ALA A 368 -1.61 -7.05 8.81
N ALA A 369 -0.64 -6.58 8.02
CA ALA A 369 -0.63 -6.75 6.56
C ALA A 369 -0.64 -8.22 6.14
N GLN A 370 0.19 -9.07 6.76
CA GLN A 370 0.25 -10.50 6.47
C GLN A 370 -1.07 -11.20 6.81
N ARG A 371 -1.69 -10.89 7.96
CA ARG A 371 -3.00 -11.43 8.35
C ARG A 371 -4.10 -11.02 7.38
N LEU A 372 -4.17 -9.74 7.02
CA LEU A 372 -5.15 -9.23 6.05
C LEU A 372 -4.92 -9.83 4.66
N GLY A 373 -3.67 -9.91 4.21
CA GLY A 373 -3.31 -10.57 2.94
C GLY A 373 -3.70 -12.05 2.92
N ARG A 374 -3.62 -12.76 4.05
CA ARG A 374 -4.16 -14.13 4.16
C ARG A 374 -5.67 -14.17 4.00
N GLN A 375 -6.40 -13.23 4.62
CA GLN A 375 -7.85 -13.13 4.51
C GLN A 375 -8.31 -12.83 3.07
N THR A 376 -7.59 -11.95 2.37
CA THR A 376 -7.89 -11.59 0.98
C THR A 376 -7.29 -12.54 -0.05
N ARG A 377 -6.55 -13.57 0.39
CA ARG A 377 -5.74 -14.47 -0.45
C ARG A 377 -4.72 -13.73 -1.33
N ASP A 378 -4.36 -12.50 -0.97
CA ASP A 378 -3.30 -11.75 -1.63
C ASP A 378 -1.92 -12.22 -1.12
N ARG A 379 -1.30 -13.10 -1.91
CA ARG A 379 0.04 -13.63 -1.64
C ARG A 379 1.13 -12.57 -1.78
N SER A 380 0.94 -11.57 -2.64
CA SER A 380 1.94 -10.52 -2.89
C SER A 380 2.11 -9.66 -1.63
N THR A 381 1.00 -9.20 -1.06
CA THR A 381 1.00 -8.46 0.21
C THR A 381 1.59 -9.27 1.36
N GLN A 382 1.30 -10.58 1.43
CA GLN A 382 1.88 -11.46 2.44
C GLN A 382 3.41 -11.58 2.30
N ILE A 383 3.91 -11.82 1.08
CA ILE A 383 5.34 -11.91 0.80
C ILE A 383 6.04 -10.60 1.18
N ARG A 384 5.47 -9.45 0.81
CA ARG A 384 6.03 -8.14 1.16
C ARG A 384 6.08 -7.92 2.67
N ALA A 385 5.04 -8.31 3.40
CA ALA A 385 5.02 -8.24 4.85
C ALA A 385 6.06 -9.15 5.51
N ILE A 386 6.28 -10.34 4.93
CA ILE A 386 7.32 -11.26 5.37
C ILE A 386 8.70 -10.65 5.12
N ASP A 387 8.95 -10.07 3.95
CA ASP A 387 10.22 -9.43 3.61
C ASP A 387 10.59 -8.34 4.63
N GLY A 388 9.62 -7.50 5.03
CA GLY A 388 9.80 -6.50 6.07
C GLY A 388 10.15 -7.09 7.44
N GLN A 389 9.46 -8.16 7.85
CA GLN A 389 9.75 -8.86 9.12
C GLN A 389 11.14 -9.53 9.11
N VAL A 390 11.50 -10.19 8.00
CA VAL A 390 12.83 -10.81 7.81
C VAL A 390 13.92 -9.76 7.93
N ALA A 391 13.75 -8.58 7.32
CA ALA A 391 14.72 -7.49 7.43
C ALA A 391 14.95 -7.07 8.88
N ILE A 392 13.88 -6.95 9.68
CA ILE A 392 13.96 -6.59 11.10
C ILE A 392 14.65 -7.69 11.91
N TYR A 393 14.17 -8.94 11.80
CA TYR A 393 14.72 -10.04 12.60
C TYR A 393 16.17 -10.37 12.24
N SER A 394 16.55 -10.24 10.97
CA SER A 394 17.94 -10.36 10.53
C SER A 394 18.82 -9.28 11.17
N ARG A 395 18.34 -8.02 11.22
CA ARG A 395 19.07 -6.90 11.84
C ARG A 395 19.22 -7.07 13.35
N LEU A 396 18.21 -7.63 14.01
CA LEU A 396 18.24 -7.97 15.44
C LEU A 396 18.99 -9.28 15.73
N ARG A 397 19.55 -9.94 14.71
CA ARG A 397 20.23 -11.24 14.80
C ARG A 397 19.36 -12.36 15.38
N GLN A 398 18.04 -12.24 15.24
CA GLN A 398 17.07 -13.28 15.60
C GLN A 398 16.87 -14.21 14.41
N TYR A 399 17.96 -14.86 14.00
CA TYR A 399 18.00 -15.72 12.80
C TYR A 399 16.96 -16.85 12.80
N PRO A 400 16.65 -17.55 13.92
CA PRO A 400 15.64 -18.61 13.91
C PRO A 400 14.28 -18.13 13.40
N VAL A 401 13.81 -16.97 13.88
CA VAL A 401 12.52 -16.39 13.45
C VAL A 401 12.57 -15.95 11.99
N ALA A 402 13.71 -15.39 11.54
CA ALA A 402 13.88 -14.99 10.15
C ALA A 402 13.88 -16.20 9.19
N PHE A 403 14.45 -17.35 9.59
CA PHE A 403 14.36 -18.59 8.81
C PHE A 403 12.93 -19.11 8.71
N GLU A 404 12.18 -19.17 9.81
CA GLU A 404 10.76 -19.58 9.79
C GLU A 404 9.93 -18.72 8.84
N LEU A 405 10.18 -17.41 8.84
CA LEU A 405 9.52 -16.48 7.92
C LEU A 405 9.90 -16.71 6.46
N LEU A 406 11.17 -17.00 6.17
CA LEU A 406 11.60 -17.33 4.81
C LEU A 406 11.07 -18.69 4.33
N ASP A 407 10.90 -19.66 5.23
CA ASP A 407 10.23 -20.93 4.90
C ASP A 407 8.75 -20.69 4.54
N GLN A 408 8.04 -19.85 5.32
CA GLN A 408 6.67 -19.43 4.95
C GLN A 408 6.64 -18.72 3.59
N ARG A 409 7.61 -17.85 3.30
CA ARG A 409 7.74 -17.18 2.00
C ARG A 409 7.95 -18.19 0.86
N LEU A 410 8.75 -19.23 1.09
CA LEU A 410 9.02 -20.29 0.12
C LEU A 410 7.76 -21.08 -0.19
N THR A 411 7.00 -21.47 0.84
CA THR A 411 5.70 -22.15 0.68
C THR A 411 4.74 -21.30 -0.14
N LEU A 412 4.59 -20.01 0.17
CA LEU A 412 3.73 -19.10 -0.60
C LEU A 412 4.15 -19.00 -2.07
N ALA A 413 5.46 -18.93 -2.35
CA ALA A 413 5.98 -18.90 -3.70
C ALA A 413 5.66 -20.19 -4.47
N GLN A 414 5.87 -21.35 -3.84
CA GLN A 414 5.64 -22.67 -4.44
C GLN A 414 4.14 -22.94 -4.68
N GLU A 415 3.28 -22.61 -3.73
CA GLU A 415 1.82 -22.72 -3.89
C GLU A 415 1.28 -21.82 -5.01
N SER A 416 1.95 -20.71 -5.28
CA SER A 416 1.63 -19.81 -6.39
C SER A 416 2.32 -20.18 -7.71
N GLN A 417 3.12 -21.25 -7.72
CA GLN A 417 3.98 -21.65 -8.85
C GLN A 417 4.83 -20.48 -9.38
N ASN A 418 5.21 -19.54 -8.51
CA ASN A 418 5.94 -18.35 -8.87
C ASN A 418 7.45 -18.59 -8.71
N LEU A 419 8.05 -19.15 -9.76
CA LEU A 419 9.47 -19.47 -9.81
C LEU A 419 10.38 -18.27 -9.54
N ARG A 420 9.97 -17.04 -9.91
CA ARG A 420 10.74 -15.83 -9.59
C ARG A 420 10.74 -15.53 -8.09
N GLN A 421 9.60 -15.69 -7.43
CA GLN A 421 9.52 -15.53 -5.98
C GLN A 421 10.27 -16.65 -5.26
N GLU A 422 10.23 -17.88 -5.76
CA GLU A 422 11.01 -18.99 -5.23
C GLU A 422 12.52 -18.70 -5.33
N LEU A 423 12.99 -18.26 -6.50
CA LEU A 423 14.38 -17.83 -6.71
C LEU A 423 14.78 -16.76 -5.69
N ARG A 424 13.93 -15.74 -5.49
CA ARG A 424 14.19 -14.68 -4.52
C ARG A 424 14.26 -15.20 -3.10
N THR A 425 13.40 -16.14 -2.72
CA THR A 425 13.44 -16.77 -1.37
C THR A 425 14.72 -17.58 -1.17
N LEU A 426 15.13 -18.38 -2.16
CA LEU A 426 16.37 -19.16 -2.08
C LEU A 426 17.59 -18.25 -1.91
N ALA A 427 17.63 -17.13 -2.64
CA ALA A 427 18.68 -16.13 -2.49
C ALA A 427 18.67 -15.49 -1.09
N LEU A 428 17.49 -15.16 -0.54
CA LEU A 428 17.36 -14.61 0.82
C LEU A 428 17.81 -15.61 1.89
N LEU A 429 17.44 -16.89 1.75
CA LEU A 429 17.90 -17.96 2.65
C LEU A 429 19.42 -18.07 2.62
N ALA A 430 20.03 -18.06 1.42
CA ALA A 430 21.48 -18.11 1.28
C ALA A 430 22.16 -16.92 1.99
N GLN A 431 21.67 -15.70 1.76
CA GLN A 431 22.16 -14.48 2.42
C GLN A 431 22.01 -14.53 3.94
N LEU A 432 20.90 -15.08 4.44
CA LEU A 432 20.65 -15.20 5.88
C LEU A 432 21.56 -16.24 6.54
N TYR A 433 21.77 -17.41 5.91
CA TYR A 433 22.73 -18.42 6.39
C TYR A 433 24.17 -17.90 6.38
N GLN A 434 24.54 -17.12 5.37
CA GLN A 434 25.83 -16.45 5.33
C GLN A 434 25.97 -15.45 6.50
N ALA A 435 24.94 -14.63 6.73
CA ALA A 435 24.93 -13.67 7.84
C ALA A 435 24.96 -14.34 9.22
N SER A 436 24.39 -15.54 9.37
CA SER A 436 24.46 -16.33 10.60
C SER A 436 25.76 -17.15 10.74
N GLY A 437 26.68 -17.07 9.78
CA GLY A 437 27.97 -17.76 9.77
C GLY A 437 27.94 -19.20 9.26
N ASN A 438 26.79 -19.72 8.81
CA ASN A 438 26.66 -21.06 8.25
C ASN A 438 26.92 -21.04 6.73
N ASN A 439 28.18 -20.83 6.38
CA ASN A 439 28.65 -20.78 4.99
C ASN A 439 28.39 -22.06 4.18
N PRO A 440 28.54 -23.29 4.75
CA PRO A 440 28.21 -24.52 4.01
C PRO A 440 26.75 -24.55 3.53
N THR A 441 25.79 -24.26 4.41
CA THR A 441 24.37 -24.24 4.02
C THR A 441 24.06 -23.07 3.10
N ALA A 442 24.66 -21.90 3.31
CA ALA A 442 24.52 -20.76 2.41
C ALA A 442 24.93 -21.11 0.97
N GLN A 443 26.06 -21.80 0.80
CA GLN A 443 26.53 -22.27 -0.50
C GLN A 443 25.49 -23.16 -1.20
N THR A 444 24.90 -24.14 -0.49
CA THR A 444 23.87 -25.00 -1.05
C THR A 444 22.66 -24.21 -1.56
N PHE A 445 22.22 -23.18 -0.83
CA PHE A 445 21.11 -22.33 -1.27
C PHE A 445 21.49 -21.43 -2.45
N TYR A 446 22.70 -20.88 -2.51
CA TYR A 446 23.18 -20.15 -3.68
C TYR A 446 23.22 -21.05 -4.92
N GLU A 447 23.72 -22.28 -4.80
CA GLU A 447 23.76 -23.24 -5.91
C GLU A 447 22.36 -23.57 -6.43
N ARG A 448 21.39 -23.80 -5.54
CA ARG A 448 19.98 -23.99 -5.91
C ARG A 448 19.39 -22.76 -6.61
N ALA A 449 19.66 -21.56 -6.09
CA ALA A 449 19.21 -20.31 -6.70
C ALA A 449 19.81 -20.11 -8.09
N ILE A 450 21.10 -20.43 -8.31
CA ILE A 450 21.77 -20.34 -9.61
C ILE A 450 21.10 -21.27 -10.64
N ILE A 451 20.80 -22.52 -10.25
CA ILE A 451 20.12 -23.48 -11.13
C ILE A 451 18.74 -22.92 -11.56
N LEU A 452 17.98 -22.37 -10.62
CA LEU A 452 16.66 -21.82 -10.91
C LEU A 452 16.74 -20.53 -11.76
N ALA A 453 17.74 -19.67 -11.52
CA ALA A 453 18.00 -18.50 -12.35
C ALA A 453 18.29 -18.90 -13.81
N ARG A 454 19.08 -19.96 -14.03
CA ARG A 454 19.34 -20.51 -15.36
C ARG A 454 18.09 -21.02 -16.05
N SER A 455 17.24 -21.78 -15.35
CA SER A 455 15.99 -22.27 -15.94
C SER A 455 15.02 -21.15 -16.31
N LEU A 456 15.12 -20.00 -15.63
CA LEU A 456 14.35 -18.80 -15.94
C LEU A 456 14.96 -17.93 -17.05
N GLY A 457 16.19 -18.25 -17.50
CA GLY A 457 16.95 -17.40 -18.42
C GLY A 457 17.35 -16.05 -17.82
N ASP A 458 17.33 -15.90 -16.49
CA ASP A 458 17.68 -14.66 -15.79
C ASP A 458 19.20 -14.56 -15.61
N GLN A 459 19.89 -14.26 -16.70
CA GLN A 459 21.35 -14.13 -16.75
C GLN A 459 21.90 -13.09 -15.76
N GLN A 460 21.11 -12.05 -15.50
CA GLN A 460 21.52 -10.99 -14.60
C GLN A 460 21.53 -11.50 -13.16
N GLN A 461 20.45 -12.16 -12.73
CA GLN A 461 20.36 -12.71 -11.38
C GLN A 461 21.34 -13.87 -11.18
N GLU A 462 21.54 -14.71 -12.22
CA GLU A 462 22.57 -15.74 -12.21
C GLU A 462 23.96 -15.16 -11.89
N ALA A 463 24.38 -14.11 -12.62
CA ALA A 463 25.68 -13.49 -12.43
C ALA A 463 25.88 -12.93 -11.00
N PHE A 464 24.83 -12.32 -10.43
CA PHE A 464 24.89 -11.85 -9.04
C PHE A 464 25.07 -13.00 -8.04
N LEU A 465 24.30 -14.08 -8.19
CA LEU A 465 24.37 -15.22 -7.29
C LEU A 465 25.71 -15.96 -7.38
N ILE A 466 26.30 -16.06 -8.58
CA ILE A 466 27.64 -16.62 -8.78
C ILE A 466 28.69 -15.77 -8.05
N ASN A 467 28.60 -14.44 -8.14
CA ASN A 467 29.52 -13.55 -7.45
C ASN A 467 29.40 -13.67 -5.92
N ASP A 468 28.18 -13.73 -5.38
CA ASP A 468 27.96 -13.92 -3.94
C ASP A 468 28.51 -15.28 -3.44
N LEU A 469 28.32 -16.34 -4.23
CA LEU A 469 28.89 -17.65 -3.94
C LEU A 469 30.43 -17.65 -3.98
N ALA A 470 31.03 -16.94 -4.94
CA ALA A 470 32.49 -16.83 -5.07
C ALA A 470 33.11 -16.14 -3.84
N GLN A 471 32.44 -15.13 -3.27
CA GLN A 471 32.90 -14.46 -2.05
C GLN A 471 32.98 -15.43 -0.86
N ILE A 472 31.97 -16.29 -0.68
CA ILE A 472 31.97 -17.31 0.37
C ILE A 472 33.15 -18.27 0.20
N ARG A 473 33.35 -18.78 -1.02
CA ARG A 473 34.45 -19.72 -1.31
C ARG A 473 35.82 -19.09 -1.10
N PHE A 474 35.99 -17.81 -1.45
CA PHE A 474 37.25 -17.09 -1.25
C PHE A 474 37.55 -16.85 0.23
N THR A 475 36.55 -16.54 1.07
CA THR A 475 36.76 -16.36 2.52
C THR A 475 37.18 -17.63 3.26
N ARG A 476 37.00 -18.82 2.66
CA ARG A 476 37.44 -20.11 3.21
C ARG A 476 38.89 -20.45 2.86
N ALA A 477 39.46 -19.81 1.84
CA ALA A 477 40.81 -20.09 1.34
C ALA A 477 41.91 -19.26 2.04
N LYS A 478 41.52 -18.37 2.96
CA LYS A 478 42.38 -17.64 3.89
C LYS A 478 42.13 -18.15 5.30
#